data_AF-A0A2K8QHS9-F1
#
_entry.id   AF-A0A2K8QHS9-F1
#
_cell.length_a   1.000
_cell.length_b   1.000
_cell.length_c   1.000
_cell.angle_alpha   90.00
_cell.angle_beta   90.00
_cell.angle_gamma   90.00
#
_symmetry.space_group_name_H-M   'P 1'
#
loop_
_entity.id
_entity.type
_entity.pdbx_description
1 polymer ?
#
loop_
_entity_poly.entity_id
_entity_poly.type
_entity_poly.pdbx_seq_one_letter_code
_entity_poly.pdbx_strand_id
1 'polypeptide(L)'
;MTDATGMTKEYALARIIELNDFQRMIGLSCHPAQGQFVVTGPNFQRDDTRVGYCVQVRKKVGQFGSDMVFLRHANGSLTVHENQCYCAMNAEQEALARSVFEVLPEDEEHEQGYSDCQKVHEIGFVIEHSKSCG
;
A
#
# COMPACT_ATOMS: atom_id res chain seq x y z
N MET A 1 -21.66 -4.40 22.59
CA MET A 1 -22.34 -4.33 21.28
C MET A 1 -21.24 -4.23 20.25
N THR A 2 -20.88 -5.35 19.63
CA THR A 2 -19.91 -5.40 18.54
C THR A 2 -20.56 -4.77 17.31
N ASP A 3 -19.92 -3.73 16.79
CA ASP A 3 -20.37 -2.95 15.66
C ASP A 3 -20.41 -3.83 14.40
N ALA A 4 -21.59 -3.95 13.79
CA ALA A 4 -21.78 -4.73 12.56
C ALA A 4 -20.90 -4.21 11.41
N THR A 5 -20.50 -2.94 11.48
CA THR A 5 -19.64 -2.26 10.52
C THR A 5 -18.18 -2.72 10.59
N GLY A 6 -17.70 -3.16 11.78
CA GLY A 6 -16.38 -3.74 11.94
C GLY A 6 -16.28 -5.08 11.19
N MET A 7 -17.21 -5.99 11.51
CA MET A 7 -17.19 -7.34 10.91
C MET A 7 -17.23 -7.33 9.38
N THR A 8 -17.86 -6.34 8.74
CA THR A 8 -17.84 -6.21 7.27
C THR A 8 -16.49 -5.77 6.74
N LYS A 9 -15.77 -4.89 7.45
CA LYS A 9 -14.42 -4.45 7.09
C LYS A 9 -13.41 -5.58 7.21
N GLU A 10 -13.39 -6.28 8.33
CA GLU A 10 -12.48 -7.42 8.52
C GLU A 10 -12.76 -8.53 7.49
N TYR A 11 -14.03 -8.85 7.22
CA TYR A 11 -14.39 -9.85 6.22
C TYR A 11 -13.92 -9.47 4.80
N ALA A 12 -14.11 -8.21 4.40
CA ALA A 12 -13.68 -7.74 3.09
C ALA A 12 -12.14 -7.81 2.94
N LEU A 13 -11.39 -7.40 3.97
CA LEU A 13 -9.93 -7.46 3.96
C LEU A 13 -9.42 -8.90 3.89
N ALA A 14 -9.99 -9.81 4.69
CA ALA A 14 -9.66 -11.23 4.64
C ALA A 14 -9.95 -11.81 3.25
N ARG A 15 -11.11 -11.48 2.66
CA ARG A 15 -11.49 -11.95 1.32
C ARG A 15 -10.54 -11.44 0.23
N ILE A 16 -10.11 -10.18 0.31
CA ILE A 16 -9.11 -9.63 -0.62
C ILE A 16 -7.81 -10.44 -0.56
N ILE A 17 -7.36 -10.78 0.65
CA ILE A 17 -6.11 -11.53 0.88
C ILE A 17 -6.24 -12.99 0.43
N GLU A 18 -7.37 -13.64 0.68
CA GLU A 18 -7.64 -15.00 0.20
C GLU A 18 -7.60 -15.10 -1.33
N LEU A 19 -8.07 -14.05 -2.01
CA LEU A 19 -8.06 -13.95 -3.47
C LEU A 19 -6.70 -13.55 -4.07
N ASN A 20 -5.66 -13.43 -3.24
CA ASN A 20 -4.36 -12.97 -3.72
C ASN A 20 -3.77 -13.90 -4.78
N ASP A 21 -3.45 -13.33 -5.94
CA ASP A 21 -2.94 -14.06 -7.10
C ASP A 21 -1.49 -13.64 -7.39
N PHE A 22 -0.56 -14.55 -7.12
CA PHE A 22 0.87 -14.33 -7.36
C PHE A 22 1.24 -14.24 -8.85
N GLN A 23 0.35 -14.62 -9.78
CA GLN A 23 0.57 -14.34 -11.21
C GLN A 23 0.46 -12.84 -11.52
N ARG A 24 -0.18 -12.06 -10.64
CA ARG A 24 -0.30 -10.60 -10.71
C ARG A 24 0.77 -9.89 -9.87
N MET A 25 1.80 -10.62 -9.45
CA MET A 25 2.93 -10.03 -8.74
C MET A 25 3.62 -8.98 -9.62
N ILE A 26 3.78 -7.79 -9.07
CA ILE A 26 4.55 -6.72 -9.69
C ILE A 26 6.01 -7.14 -9.64
N GLY A 27 6.68 -7.14 -10.79
CA GLY A 27 8.04 -7.64 -10.92
C GLY A 27 9.03 -6.91 -10.02
N LEU A 28 10.10 -7.62 -9.60
CA LEU A 28 11.09 -7.10 -8.63
C LEU A 28 11.83 -5.83 -9.07
N SER A 29 11.91 -5.59 -10.39
CA SER A 29 12.48 -4.37 -10.96
C SER A 29 11.47 -3.24 -11.12
N CYS A 30 10.21 -3.48 -10.78
CA CYS A 30 9.09 -2.57 -10.93
C CYS A 30 8.54 -2.17 -9.55
N HIS A 31 7.67 -1.16 -9.55
CA HIS A 31 6.91 -0.74 -8.39
C HIS A 31 5.43 -0.61 -8.77
N PRO A 32 4.50 -0.64 -7.81
CA PRO A 32 3.10 -0.34 -8.08
C PRO A 32 2.94 1.08 -8.65
N ALA A 33 1.94 1.28 -9.51
CA ALA A 33 1.57 2.60 -10.03
C ALA A 33 0.89 3.46 -8.95
N GLN A 34 0.86 4.78 -9.14
CA GLN A 34 0.18 5.70 -8.22
C GLN A 34 -1.32 5.37 -8.18
N GLY A 35 -1.87 5.27 -6.96
CA GLY A 35 -3.26 4.89 -6.71
C GLY A 35 -3.57 3.40 -6.96
N GLN A 36 -2.60 2.58 -7.35
CA GLN A 36 -2.83 1.16 -7.59
C GLN A 36 -3.01 0.41 -6.27
N PHE A 37 -4.16 -0.26 -6.12
CA PHE A 37 -4.40 -1.17 -5.01
C PHE A 37 -3.55 -2.44 -5.14
N VAL A 38 -2.95 -2.84 -4.01
CA VAL A 38 -2.07 -4.00 -3.92
C VAL A 38 -2.31 -4.79 -2.64
N VAL A 39 -1.99 -6.08 -2.71
CA VAL A 39 -1.79 -6.93 -1.54
C VAL A 39 -0.29 -7.15 -1.35
N THR A 40 0.21 -6.93 -0.14
CA THR A 40 1.62 -7.17 0.19
C THR A 40 1.88 -8.65 0.49
N GLY A 41 3.16 -9.03 0.44
CA GLY A 41 3.64 -10.34 0.91
C GLY A 41 3.25 -10.65 2.36
N PRO A 42 3.42 -11.93 2.79
CA PRO A 42 2.94 -12.44 4.09
C PRO A 42 3.77 -11.97 5.31
N ASN A 43 4.67 -11.00 5.14
CA ASN A 43 5.56 -10.52 6.20
C ASN A 43 4.82 -9.80 7.33
N PHE A 44 3.58 -9.38 7.10
CA PHE A 44 2.75 -8.67 8.09
C PHE A 44 1.70 -9.61 8.70
N GLN A 45 1.49 -9.47 10.01
CA GLN A 45 0.60 -10.36 10.78
C GLN A 45 -0.87 -9.95 10.74
N ARG A 46 -1.21 -8.73 10.28
CA ARG A 46 -2.59 -8.22 10.26
C ARG A 46 -3.04 -7.85 8.85
N ASP A 47 -4.28 -8.18 8.52
CA ASP A 47 -4.85 -8.01 7.18
C ASP A 47 -4.96 -6.53 6.76
N ASP A 48 -5.26 -5.65 7.72
CA ASP A 48 -5.30 -4.19 7.51
C ASP A 48 -3.96 -3.60 7.06
N THR A 49 -2.85 -4.19 7.52
CA THR A 49 -1.49 -3.80 7.13
C THR A 49 -1.00 -4.45 5.84
N ARG A 50 -1.78 -5.36 5.23
CA ARG A 50 -1.42 -6.07 4.00
C ARG A 50 -2.12 -5.55 2.76
N VAL A 51 -3.15 -4.73 2.94
CA VAL A 51 -3.98 -4.20 1.87
C VAL A 51 -3.82 -2.68 1.84
N GLY A 52 -3.40 -2.13 0.71
CA GLY A 52 -3.19 -0.69 0.54
C GLY A 52 -3.16 -0.27 -0.92
N TYR A 53 -3.13 1.04 -1.18
CA TYR A 53 -2.79 1.59 -2.49
C TYR A 53 -1.52 2.42 -2.42
N CYS A 54 -0.76 2.42 -3.51
CA CYS A 54 0.53 3.11 -3.59
C CYS A 54 0.36 4.61 -3.75
N VAL A 55 1.03 5.40 -2.91
CA VAL A 55 1.00 6.88 -2.98
C VAL A 55 2.32 7.49 -3.42
N GLN A 56 3.45 6.85 -3.09
CA GLN A 56 4.80 7.33 -3.42
C GLN A 56 5.80 6.17 -3.43
N VAL A 57 6.82 6.30 -4.25
CA VAL A 57 7.95 5.37 -4.36
C VAL A 57 9.25 6.16 -4.31
N ARG A 58 10.14 5.82 -3.37
CA ARG A 58 11.49 6.36 -3.28
C ARG A 58 12.48 5.26 -3.68
N LYS A 59 13.22 5.50 -4.76
CA LYS A 59 14.00 4.46 -5.44
C LYS A 59 15.26 4.11 -4.65
N LYS A 60 15.51 2.80 -4.44
CA LYS A 60 16.75 2.23 -3.90
C LYS A 60 17.22 2.78 -2.54
N VAL A 61 16.30 3.26 -1.72
CA VAL A 61 16.58 3.80 -0.37
C VAL A 61 15.97 2.96 0.75
N GLY A 62 15.29 1.87 0.45
CA GLY A 62 14.82 0.90 1.44
C GLY A 62 15.87 -0.18 1.75
N GLN A 63 15.53 -1.06 2.69
CA GLN A 63 16.36 -2.20 3.08
C GLN A 63 16.91 -2.98 1.89
N PHE A 64 18.19 -3.38 1.98
CA PHE A 64 18.92 -4.11 0.95
C PHE A 64 18.96 -3.42 -0.43
N GLY A 65 18.78 -2.09 -0.47
CA GLY A 65 18.73 -1.31 -1.71
C GLY A 65 17.43 -1.50 -2.49
N SER A 66 16.37 -2.00 -1.83
CA SER A 66 15.03 -2.04 -2.40
C SER A 66 14.42 -0.65 -2.52
N ASP A 67 13.32 -0.54 -3.27
CA ASP A 67 12.51 0.67 -3.26
C ASP A 67 11.75 0.78 -1.94
N MET A 68 11.65 2.00 -1.44
CA MET A 68 10.79 2.35 -0.32
C MET A 68 9.44 2.79 -0.89
N VAL A 69 8.38 2.01 -0.62
CA VAL A 69 7.04 2.22 -1.17
C VAL A 69 6.10 2.66 -0.06
N PHE A 70 5.41 3.76 -0.27
CA PHE A 70 4.44 4.32 0.65
C PHE A 70 3.06 3.82 0.26
N LEU A 71 2.40 3.13 1.18
CA LEU A 71 1.04 2.65 1.00
C LEU A 71 0.08 3.38 1.95
N ARG A 72 -1.04 3.84 1.41
CA ARG A 72 -2.22 4.18 2.22
C ARG A 72 -3.01 2.89 2.47
N HIS A 73 -3.26 2.57 3.73
CA HIS A 73 -4.03 1.41 4.14
C HIS A 73 -5.52 1.74 4.34
N ALA A 74 -6.35 0.70 4.46
CA ALA A 74 -7.81 0.82 4.56
C ALA A 74 -8.30 1.66 5.76
N ASN A 75 -7.49 1.81 6.81
CA ASN A 75 -7.76 2.65 7.98
C ASN A 75 -7.21 4.09 7.87
N GLY A 76 -6.87 4.53 6.65
CA GLY A 76 -6.29 5.84 6.40
C GLY A 76 -4.82 5.99 6.81
N SER A 77 -4.22 4.99 7.46
CA SER A 77 -2.81 5.07 7.85
C SER A 77 -1.87 5.05 6.65
N LEU A 78 -0.78 5.81 6.75
CA LEU A 78 0.32 5.81 5.80
C LEU A 78 1.46 4.96 6.36
N THR A 79 1.84 3.90 5.64
CA THR A 79 2.91 3.01 6.06
C THR A 79 3.96 2.89 4.97
N VAL A 80 5.21 2.87 5.41
CA VAL A 80 6.36 2.63 4.54
C VAL A 80 6.65 1.13 4.48
N HIS A 81 6.76 0.62 3.26
CA HIS A 81 7.09 -0.76 2.95
C HIS A 81 8.42 -0.82 2.20
N GLU A 82 9.27 -1.76 2.59
CA GLU A 82 10.57 -2.00 1.98
C GLU A 82 10.87 -3.50 2.00
N ASN A 83 11.68 -3.96 1.05
CA ASN A 83 11.98 -5.38 0.86
C ASN A 83 10.69 -6.27 0.85
N GLN A 84 9.63 -5.78 0.20
CA GLN A 84 8.35 -6.46 0.06
C GLN A 84 8.06 -6.85 -1.39
N CYS A 85 7.18 -7.83 -1.57
CA CYS A 85 6.50 -8.08 -2.84
C CYS A 85 5.08 -7.51 -2.81
N TYR A 86 4.59 -7.13 -3.99
CA TYR A 86 3.26 -6.54 -4.17
C TYR A 86 2.53 -7.31 -5.27
N CYS A 87 1.29 -7.68 -5.03
CA CYS A 87 0.41 -8.28 -6.02
C CYS A 87 -0.68 -7.27 -6.40
N ALA A 88 -0.83 -6.98 -7.68
CA ALA A 88 -1.86 -6.08 -8.16
C ALA A 88 -3.24 -6.71 -7.98
N MET A 89 -4.17 -5.97 -7.38
CA MET A 89 -5.54 -6.45 -7.20
C MET A 89 -6.25 -6.70 -8.55
N ASN A 90 -7.21 -7.61 -8.53
CA ASN A 90 -8.19 -7.78 -9.61
C ASN A 90 -9.46 -6.93 -9.34
N ALA A 91 -10.40 -6.93 -10.28
CA ALA A 91 -11.61 -6.11 -10.17
C ALA A 91 -12.49 -6.44 -8.95
N GLU A 92 -12.58 -7.71 -8.53
CA GLU A 92 -13.33 -8.11 -7.34
C GLU A 92 -12.66 -7.59 -6.07
N GLN A 93 -11.34 -7.74 -5.97
CA GLN A 93 -10.54 -7.24 -4.86
C GLN A 93 -10.60 -5.71 -4.76
N GLU A 94 -10.49 -4.99 -5.88
CA GLU A 94 -10.59 -3.53 -5.91
C GLU A 94 -11.98 -3.04 -5.49
N ALA A 95 -13.06 -3.71 -5.93
CA ALA A 95 -14.42 -3.35 -5.50
C ALA A 95 -14.60 -3.51 -3.99
N LEU A 96 -14.06 -4.59 -3.41
CA LEU A 96 -14.05 -4.79 -1.96
C LEU A 96 -13.21 -3.73 -1.26
N ALA A 97 -12.01 -3.43 -1.76
CA ALA A 97 -11.12 -2.42 -1.19
C ALA A 97 -11.81 -1.04 -1.15
N ARG A 98 -12.40 -0.62 -2.27
CA ARG A 98 -13.13 0.66 -2.36
C ARG A 98 -14.30 0.76 -1.38
N SER A 99 -14.89 -0.35 -0.96
CA SER A 99 -15.99 -0.35 0.02
C SER A 99 -15.56 -0.15 1.48
N VAL A 100 -14.27 -0.34 1.80
CA VAL A 100 -13.79 -0.38 3.20
C VAL A 100 -12.65 0.59 3.51
N PHE A 101 -12.09 1.25 2.48
CA PHE A 101 -11.07 2.26 2.64
C PHE A 101 -11.68 3.59 3.11
N GLU A 102 -11.03 4.22 4.08
CA GLU A 102 -11.42 5.54 4.58
C GLU A 102 -11.10 6.68 3.60
N VAL A 103 -10.05 6.52 2.80
CA VAL A 103 -9.63 7.45 1.76
C VAL A 103 -9.41 6.65 0.49
N LEU A 104 -9.95 7.11 -0.64
CA LEU A 104 -9.73 6.51 -1.94
C LEU A 104 -8.59 7.20 -2.69
N PRO A 105 -7.95 6.52 -3.66
CA PRO A 105 -6.88 7.13 -4.46
C PRO A 105 -7.24 8.47 -5.10
N GLU A 106 -8.48 8.61 -5.59
CA GLU A 106 -8.99 9.83 -6.20
C GLU A 106 -9.17 11.01 -5.22
N ASP A 107 -9.24 10.73 -3.91
CA ASP A 107 -9.38 11.73 -2.84
C ASP A 107 -8.04 12.05 -2.15
N GLU A 108 -6.95 11.42 -2.58
CA GLU A 108 -5.63 11.58 -1.98
C GLU A 108 -4.93 12.87 -2.48
N GLU A 109 -4.43 13.69 -1.55
CA GLU A 109 -3.77 14.96 -1.86
C GLU A 109 -2.28 14.78 -2.19
N HIS A 110 -1.98 14.09 -3.30
CA HIS A 110 -0.60 13.74 -3.69
C HIS A 110 0.37 14.93 -3.80
N GLU A 111 -0.14 16.11 -4.14
CA GLU A 111 0.63 17.36 -4.27
C GLU A 111 1.24 17.83 -2.93
N GLN A 112 0.69 17.38 -1.79
CA GLN A 112 1.24 17.73 -0.47
C GLN A 112 2.50 16.94 -0.11
N GLY A 113 2.78 15.83 -0.82
CA GLY A 113 3.90 14.94 -0.52
C GLY A 113 3.72 14.12 0.77
N TYR A 114 4.76 13.36 1.11
CA TYR A 114 4.71 12.38 2.19
C TYR A 114 5.99 12.42 3.01
N SER A 115 5.88 12.05 4.29
CA SER A 115 7.02 11.97 5.23
C SER A 115 7.26 10.52 5.62
N ASP A 116 8.53 10.10 5.66
CA ASP A 116 8.92 8.82 6.25
C ASP A 116 8.96 8.88 7.78
N CYS A 117 9.31 7.76 8.43
CA CYS A 117 9.46 7.68 9.89
C CYS A 117 10.60 8.56 10.45
N GLN A 118 11.55 8.97 9.62
CA GLN A 118 12.64 9.88 9.97
C GLN A 118 12.33 11.36 9.66
N LYS A 119 11.09 11.65 9.25
CA LYS A 119 10.59 12.99 8.89
C LYS A 119 11.23 13.57 7.62
N VAL A 120 11.80 12.73 6.77
CA VAL A 120 12.20 13.14 5.41
C VAL A 120 10.92 13.29 4.59
N HIS A 121 10.59 14.55 4.28
CA HIS A 121 9.42 14.92 3.51
C HIS A 121 9.77 15.18 2.05
N GLU A 122 9.08 14.51 1.13
CA GLU A 122 9.30 14.65 -0.30
C GLU A 122 7.99 14.61 -1.09
N ILE A 123 7.96 15.37 -2.19
CA ILE A 123 6.79 15.55 -3.06
C ILE A 123 7.06 14.86 -4.40
N GLY A 124 6.02 14.27 -4.97
CA GLY A 124 6.06 13.53 -6.23
C GLY A 124 5.83 12.03 -6.05
N PHE A 125 5.52 11.35 -7.14
CA PHE A 125 5.20 9.93 -7.12
C PHE A 125 6.45 9.04 -7.09
N VAL A 126 7.34 9.16 -8.09
CA VAL A 126 8.61 8.43 -8.12
C VAL A 126 9.75 9.41 -7.84
N ILE A 127 10.51 9.15 -6.78
CA ILE A 127 11.64 9.97 -6.36
C ILE A 127 12.92 9.17 -6.53
N GLU A 128 13.82 9.69 -7.33
CA GLU A 128 15.21 9.24 -7.41
C GLU A 128 16.08 10.07 -6.48
N HIS A 129 17.17 9.48 -5.97
CA HIS A 129 18.13 10.17 -5.09
C HIS A 129 17.50 10.77 -3.82
N SER A 130 16.48 10.10 -3.28
CA SER A 130 15.82 10.49 -2.03
C SER A 130 16.81 10.62 -0.87
N LYS A 131 16.51 11.53 0.06
CA LYS A 131 17.26 11.68 1.32
C LYS A 131 16.88 10.64 2.39
N SER A 132 15.90 9.78 2.11
CA SER A 132 15.44 8.73 3.03
C SER A 132 16.49 7.62 3.16
N CYS A 133 16.40 6.85 4.24
CA CYS A 133 17.26 5.70 4.46
C CYS A 133 16.49 4.64 5.25
N GLY A 134 16.30 3.46 4.67
CA GLY A 134 15.68 2.29 5.29
C GLY A 134 16.67 1.31 5.90
#